data_AF-A0AAE0V2Y2-F1
#
_entry.id   AF-A0AAE0V2Y2-F1
#
_cell.length_a   1.000
_cell.length_b   1.000
_cell.length_c   1.000
_cell.angle_alpha   90.00
_cell.angle_beta   90.00
_cell.angle_gamma   90.00
#
_symmetry.space_group_name_H-M   'P 1'
#
loop_
_entity.id
_entity.type
_entity.pdbx_description
1 polymer ?
#
loop_
_entity_poly.entity_id
_entity_poly.type
_entity_poly.pdbx_seq_one_letter_code
_entity_poly.pdbx_strand_id
1 'polypeptide(L)'
;MESIPTGERVVIGADFNGHVGEGNTGDEEVMGKFGVKERNLEGQMVVDFAKRMDMAVVNTYFQKREEHRVTYKSGGRRTQVDYILCRRGNLKEISDCKVVVGESVARQHRMVVCRMILMVCKTKTSKIEKKTKWWKLKKEECCEEFRQKLRQALGGQVVLPDDWETTAEVIRETGRKVLGVSSGRRKEDQETWWWNEEVQDSIQRKRLAKKKWDMDRTEENRQEYKELQRRVKREVSKVKQKTYDELYTRLDTREGEKDLYRLARQRDRDGKDVQQVRVIKDRDGRVLTSEESIQRRWKEYFEELMNEENEREKRVEGVNSVEQKVDKIRKDEVRKALKRMKSGKAVGPDDIPVEVWKCLGEAAVEFLTSLFNRVLESEKMPEEWEEVC
;
A
#
# COMPACT_ATOMS: atom_id res chain seq x y z
N MET A 1 -17.56 9.78 20.14
CA MET A 1 -16.48 10.30 21.03
C MET A 1 -16.40 9.48 22.29
N GLU A 2 -17.51 9.28 23.01
CA GLU A 2 -17.55 8.44 24.22
C GLU A 2 -17.17 6.97 23.98
N SER A 3 -17.37 6.46 22.76
CA SER A 3 -16.94 5.12 22.34
C SER A 3 -15.45 4.99 22.00
N ILE A 4 -14.70 6.09 21.94
CA ILE A 4 -13.28 6.08 21.57
C ILE A 4 -12.45 5.98 22.87
N PRO A 5 -11.63 4.93 23.05
CA PRO A 5 -10.83 4.76 24.27
C PRO A 5 -10.02 6.01 24.62
N THR A 6 -9.95 6.36 25.91
CA THR A 6 -9.22 7.55 26.40
C THR A 6 -7.73 7.55 26.07
N GLY A 7 -7.13 6.37 25.89
CA GLY A 7 -5.73 6.21 25.48
C GLY A 7 -5.44 6.53 24.01
N GLU A 8 -6.47 6.67 23.17
CA GLU A 8 -6.28 7.03 21.76
C GLU A 8 -6.07 8.53 21.58
N ARG A 9 -5.41 8.93 20.50
CA ARG A 9 -5.27 10.33 20.12
C ARG A 9 -6.44 10.72 19.22
N VAL A 10 -7.16 11.77 19.58
CA VAL A 10 -8.26 12.28 18.77
C VAL A 10 -7.98 13.73 18.39
N VAL A 11 -8.08 14.00 17.09
CA VAL A 11 -7.98 15.33 16.49
C VAL A 11 -9.16 15.49 15.55
N ILE A 12 -9.92 16.56 15.71
CA ILE A 12 -11.06 16.90 14.86
C ILE A 12 -10.73 18.20 14.16
N GLY A 13 -10.69 18.19 12.83
CA GLY A 13 -10.59 19.39 12.01
C GLY A 13 -11.86 19.55 11.20
N ALA A 14 -12.61 20.62 11.41
CA ALA A 14 -13.85 20.86 10.70
C ALA A 14 -14.18 22.35 10.59
N ASP A 15 -15.08 22.68 9.66
CA ASP A 15 -15.78 23.96 9.63
C ASP A 15 -17.00 23.87 10.56
N PHE A 16 -16.95 24.61 11.65
CA PHE A 16 -18.02 24.61 12.67
C PHE A 16 -19.01 25.74 12.46
N ASN A 17 -18.79 26.64 11.49
CA ASN A 17 -19.61 27.84 11.26
C ASN A 17 -19.86 28.73 12.51
N GLY A 18 -19.05 28.56 13.57
CA GLY A 18 -19.13 29.31 14.81
C GLY A 18 -17.93 30.23 15.02
N HIS A 19 -18.11 31.27 15.83
CA HIS A 19 -17.05 32.16 16.30
C HIS A 19 -16.84 31.92 17.79
N VAL A 20 -15.75 31.25 18.13
CA VAL A 20 -15.40 30.96 19.54
C VAL A 20 -15.01 32.23 20.32
N GLY A 21 -14.57 33.27 19.60
CA GLY A 21 -14.28 34.60 20.14
C GLY A 21 -12.87 34.76 20.74
N GLU A 22 -12.47 36.01 21.00
CA GLU A 22 -11.22 36.41 21.66
C GLU A 22 -11.33 36.33 23.20
N GLY A 23 -10.21 36.05 23.88
CA GLY A 23 -10.18 35.81 25.32
C GLY A 23 -10.54 34.37 25.66
N ASN A 24 -10.54 34.03 26.95
CA ASN A 24 -10.90 32.69 27.44
C ASN A 24 -11.52 32.69 28.85
N THR A 25 -12.02 33.84 29.30
CA THR A 25 -12.57 34.01 30.65
C THR A 25 -13.75 33.05 30.87
N GLY A 26 -13.60 32.10 31.80
CA GLY A 26 -14.60 31.07 32.09
C GLY A 26 -14.52 29.80 31.23
N ASP A 27 -13.56 29.75 30.31
CA ASP A 27 -13.31 28.62 29.40
C ASP A 27 -11.81 28.27 29.30
N GLU A 28 -11.02 28.65 30.31
CA GLU A 28 -9.55 28.54 30.30
C GLU A 28 -9.06 27.09 30.11
N GLU A 29 -9.90 26.14 30.49
CA GLU A 29 -9.68 24.71 30.36
C GLU A 29 -9.71 24.19 28.91
N VAL A 30 -10.49 24.82 28.03
CA VAL A 30 -10.73 24.33 26.66
C VAL A 30 -10.28 25.28 25.57
N MET A 31 -10.04 26.55 25.87
CA MET A 31 -9.57 27.53 24.89
C MET A 31 -8.49 28.45 25.42
N GLY A 32 -7.61 28.86 24.51
CA GLY A 32 -6.62 29.89 24.72
C GLY A 32 -7.18 31.29 24.43
N LYS A 33 -6.33 32.30 24.62
CA LYS A 33 -6.74 33.72 24.58
C LYS A 33 -6.83 34.31 23.18
N PHE A 34 -6.27 33.65 22.17
CA PHE A 34 -5.97 34.24 20.86
C PHE A 34 -7.01 33.89 19.79
N GLY A 35 -8.30 33.88 20.12
CA GLY A 35 -9.35 33.78 19.12
C GLY A 35 -9.50 35.05 18.27
N VAL A 36 -10.56 35.11 17.46
CA VAL A 36 -10.85 36.26 16.59
C VAL A 36 -12.32 36.64 16.79
N LYS A 37 -12.59 37.96 16.91
CA LYS A 37 -13.92 38.56 17.06
C LYS A 37 -14.61 38.18 18.37
N GLU A 38 -15.87 38.59 18.50
CA GLU A 38 -16.75 38.22 19.61
C GLU A 38 -17.35 36.82 19.39
N ARG A 39 -17.71 36.18 20.50
CA ARG A 39 -18.32 34.86 20.48
C ARG A 39 -19.77 34.93 20.03
N ASN A 40 -20.19 34.04 19.14
CA ASN A 40 -21.62 33.86 18.77
C ASN A 40 -22.20 32.58 19.38
N LEU A 41 -23.51 32.36 19.19
CA LEU A 41 -24.22 31.19 19.72
C LEU A 41 -23.61 29.86 19.24
N GLU A 42 -23.31 29.77 17.95
CA GLU A 42 -22.68 28.58 17.35
C GLU A 42 -21.28 28.35 17.92
N GLY A 43 -20.52 29.42 18.17
CA GLY A 43 -19.22 29.35 18.82
C GLY A 43 -19.30 28.91 20.27
N GLN A 44 -20.35 29.31 21.00
CA GLN A 44 -20.61 28.78 22.34
C GLN A 44 -20.89 27.28 22.30
N MET A 45 -21.66 26.78 21.32
CA MET A 45 -21.86 25.34 21.14
C MET A 45 -20.56 24.58 20.89
N VAL A 46 -19.61 25.17 20.16
CA VAL A 46 -18.27 24.57 19.96
C VAL A 46 -17.49 24.49 21.28
N VAL A 47 -17.56 25.54 22.10
CA VAL A 47 -16.92 25.58 23.42
C VAL A 47 -17.57 24.56 24.37
N ASP A 48 -18.90 24.50 24.42
CA ASP A 48 -19.64 23.56 25.25
C ASP A 48 -19.37 22.11 24.85
N PHE A 49 -19.29 21.85 23.54
CA PHE A 49 -18.87 20.57 23.00
C PHE A 49 -17.44 20.21 23.46
N ALA A 50 -16.51 21.16 23.36
CA ALA A 50 -15.13 20.96 23.79
C ALA A 50 -15.05 20.66 25.29
N LYS A 51 -15.84 21.36 26.13
CA LYS A 51 -15.92 21.11 27.57
C LYS A 51 -16.43 19.70 27.87
N ARG A 52 -17.55 19.33 27.26
CA ARG A 52 -18.18 18.02 27.48
C ARG A 52 -17.29 16.85 27.05
N MET A 53 -16.50 17.05 26.00
CA MET A 53 -15.68 15.99 25.40
C MET A 53 -14.20 16.04 25.81
N ASP A 54 -13.84 16.87 26.80
CA ASP A 54 -12.47 17.08 27.28
C ASP A 54 -11.48 17.43 26.14
N MET A 55 -11.89 18.36 25.28
CA MET A 55 -11.12 18.81 24.12
C MET A 55 -10.63 20.25 24.28
N ALA A 56 -9.58 20.57 23.55
CA ALA A 56 -8.97 21.89 23.48
C ALA A 56 -9.10 22.47 22.06
N VAL A 57 -9.55 23.73 21.94
CA VAL A 57 -9.63 24.50 20.69
C VAL A 57 -8.26 25.04 20.31
N VAL A 58 -7.48 24.20 19.61
CA VAL A 58 -6.06 24.40 19.32
C VAL A 58 -5.76 25.77 18.70
N ASN A 59 -6.61 26.23 17.80
CA ASN A 59 -6.43 27.50 17.08
C ASN A 59 -6.29 28.73 17.99
N THR A 60 -6.83 28.66 19.22
CA THR A 60 -6.89 29.79 20.16
C THR A 60 -5.69 29.87 21.11
N TYR A 61 -4.84 28.83 21.16
CA TYR A 61 -3.70 28.77 22.09
C TYR A 61 -2.45 29.51 21.60
N PHE A 62 -2.34 29.74 20.29
CA PHE A 62 -1.11 30.30 19.70
C PHE A 62 -1.26 31.77 19.32
N GLN A 63 -0.37 32.61 19.87
CA GLN A 63 -0.30 34.01 19.48
C GLN A 63 0.24 34.14 18.04
N LYS A 64 -0.57 34.68 17.14
CA LYS A 64 -0.22 34.91 15.73
C LYS A 64 -0.64 36.31 15.29
N ARG A 65 -0.28 36.69 14.07
CA ARG A 65 -0.89 37.85 13.40
C ARG A 65 -2.33 37.50 13.06
N GLU A 66 -3.24 38.48 13.12
CA GLU A 66 -4.67 38.28 12.84
C GLU A 66 -4.90 37.58 11.48
N GLU A 67 -4.14 37.95 10.46
CA GLU A 67 -4.23 37.33 9.13
C GLU A 67 -3.97 35.82 9.13
N HIS A 68 -3.17 35.32 10.07
CA HIS A 68 -2.82 33.90 10.24
C HIS A 68 -3.76 33.19 11.22
N ARG A 69 -4.81 33.86 11.70
CA ARG A 69 -5.93 33.28 12.48
C ARG A 69 -7.24 33.24 11.70
N VAL A 70 -7.43 34.17 10.77
CA VAL A 70 -8.63 34.25 9.92
C VAL A 70 -8.65 33.09 8.93
N THR A 71 -9.64 32.20 9.06
CA THR A 71 -9.81 31.00 8.24
C THR A 71 -10.73 31.24 7.05
N TYR A 72 -11.67 32.19 7.16
CA TYR A 72 -12.60 32.54 6.09
C TYR A 72 -12.49 34.02 5.70
N LYS A 73 -12.43 34.28 4.39
CA LYS A 73 -12.40 35.65 3.83
C LYS A 73 -13.26 35.75 2.57
N SER A 74 -14.33 36.55 2.63
CA SER A 74 -15.22 36.83 1.49
C SER A 74 -15.83 38.22 1.61
N GLY A 75 -15.84 39.00 0.51
CA GLY A 75 -16.54 40.29 0.44
C GLY A 75 -16.17 41.29 1.56
N GLY A 76 -14.90 41.35 1.98
CA GLY A 76 -14.44 42.21 3.08
C GLY A 76 -14.65 41.64 4.49
N ARG A 77 -15.47 40.59 4.65
CA ARG A 77 -15.63 39.87 5.91
C ARG A 77 -14.43 38.94 6.15
N ARG A 78 -13.94 38.95 7.39
CA ARG A 78 -12.85 38.12 7.89
C ARG A 78 -13.33 37.39 9.13
N THR A 79 -13.33 36.06 9.14
CA THR A 79 -13.83 35.26 10.27
C THR A 79 -12.96 34.04 10.52
N GLN A 80 -13.10 33.48 11.71
CA GLN A 80 -12.55 32.19 12.09
C GLN A 80 -13.74 31.25 12.30
N VAL A 81 -13.82 30.20 11.48
CA VAL A 81 -14.90 29.19 11.51
C VAL A 81 -14.37 27.76 11.40
N ASP A 82 -13.15 27.61 10.88
CA ASP A 82 -12.46 26.32 10.75
C ASP A 82 -11.58 26.11 11.99
N TYR A 83 -11.89 25.09 12.79
CA TYR A 83 -11.18 24.81 14.04
C TYR A 83 -10.57 23.41 14.04
N ILE A 84 -9.43 23.31 14.71
CA ILE A 84 -8.82 22.06 15.08
C ILE A 84 -9.03 21.88 16.58
N LEU A 85 -9.69 20.79 16.95
CA LEU A 85 -9.87 20.34 18.32
C LEU A 85 -8.96 19.14 18.56
N CYS A 86 -8.32 19.06 19.73
CA CYS A 86 -7.62 17.86 20.16
C CYS A 86 -8.05 17.48 21.58
N ARG A 87 -7.83 16.23 21.99
CA ARG A 87 -7.96 15.88 23.41
C ARG A 87 -7.04 16.75 24.26
N ARG A 88 -7.53 17.21 25.41
CA ARG A 88 -6.78 18.11 26.29
C ARG A 88 -5.45 17.49 26.75
N GLY A 89 -5.45 16.19 27.07
CA GLY A 89 -4.22 15.46 27.43
C GLY A 89 -3.15 15.39 26.34
N ASN A 90 -3.53 15.57 25.06
CA ASN A 90 -2.61 15.57 23.92
C ASN A 90 -2.21 16.98 23.46
N LEU A 91 -2.71 18.05 24.10
CA LEU A 91 -2.40 19.42 23.71
C LEU A 91 -0.88 19.70 23.75
N LYS A 92 -0.15 19.08 24.69
CA LYS A 92 1.31 19.13 24.80
C LYS A 92 2.07 18.59 23.57
N GLU A 93 1.41 17.74 22.77
CA GLU A 93 1.99 17.18 21.53
C GLU A 93 1.85 18.17 20.36
N ILE A 94 1.07 19.26 20.54
CA ILE A 94 0.87 20.28 19.52
C ILE A 94 1.89 21.40 19.70
N SER A 95 2.68 21.62 18.66
CA SER A 95 3.76 22.61 18.65
C SER A 95 3.36 23.94 18.01
N ASP A 96 2.44 23.93 17.04
CA ASP A 96 2.00 25.14 16.34
C ASP A 96 0.64 24.92 15.68
N CYS A 97 -0.17 25.97 15.57
CA CYS A 97 -1.37 26.00 14.74
C CYS A 97 -1.46 27.34 14.03
N LYS A 98 -1.60 27.33 12.71
CA LYS A 98 -1.59 28.54 11.87
C LYS A 98 -2.48 28.41 10.66
N VAL A 99 -2.96 29.54 10.16
CA VAL A 99 -3.62 29.64 8.86
C VAL A 99 -2.63 30.07 7.78
N VAL A 100 -2.63 29.37 6.64
CA VAL A 100 -1.78 29.68 5.49
C VAL A 100 -2.52 30.66 4.56
N VAL A 101 -1.97 31.87 4.41
CA VAL A 101 -2.59 32.96 3.63
C VAL A 101 -2.30 32.86 2.12
N GLY A 102 -1.23 32.16 1.74
CA GLY A 102 -0.71 32.10 0.35
C GLY A 102 -1.19 30.93 -0.50
N GLU A 103 -1.81 29.91 0.10
CA GLU A 103 -2.26 28.70 -0.62
C GLU A 103 -3.79 28.65 -0.70
N SER A 104 -4.33 28.89 -1.89
CA SER A 104 -5.78 28.86 -2.17
C SER A 104 -6.23 27.46 -2.59
N VAL A 105 -6.50 26.60 -1.61
CA VAL A 105 -7.23 25.35 -1.87
C VAL A 105 -8.71 25.66 -2.16
N ALA A 106 -9.28 26.67 -1.48
CA ALA A 106 -10.61 27.20 -1.74
C ALA A 106 -10.56 28.73 -1.96
N ARG A 107 -11.57 29.29 -2.63
CA ARG A 107 -11.66 30.73 -2.91
C ARG A 107 -11.93 31.59 -1.67
N GLN A 108 -12.61 31.03 -0.66
CA GLN A 108 -13.06 31.75 0.53
C GLN A 108 -12.43 31.19 1.83
N HIS A 109 -12.27 29.87 1.94
CA HIS A 109 -11.59 29.22 3.06
C HIS A 109 -10.09 29.17 2.85
N ARG A 110 -9.35 29.29 3.95
CA ARG A 110 -7.90 29.22 4.03
C ARG A 110 -7.51 27.98 4.80
N MET A 111 -6.39 27.39 4.41
CA MET A 111 -5.91 26.16 5.02
C MET A 111 -5.46 26.41 6.47
N VAL A 112 -6.00 25.65 7.40
CA VAL A 112 -5.52 25.57 8.78
C VAL A 112 -4.51 24.43 8.88
N VAL A 113 -3.34 24.71 9.44
CA VAL A 113 -2.26 23.75 9.60
C VAL A 113 -1.93 23.64 11.08
N CYS A 114 -2.08 22.42 11.62
CA CYS A 114 -1.65 22.06 12.97
C CYS A 114 -0.39 21.19 12.87
N ARG A 115 0.66 21.56 13.61
CA ARG A 115 1.91 20.82 13.69
C ARG A 115 1.94 20.02 14.99
N MET A 116 1.82 18.71 14.86
CA MET A 116 1.86 17.76 15.97
C MET A 116 3.18 16.98 15.96
N ILE A 117 3.78 16.79 17.13
CA ILE A 117 4.99 16.00 17.34
C ILE A 117 4.58 14.68 18.00
N LEU A 118 4.71 13.59 17.26
CA LEU A 118 4.35 12.25 17.72
C LEU A 118 5.61 11.40 17.91
N MET A 119 5.76 10.80 19.10
CA MET A 119 6.74 9.75 19.32
C MET A 119 6.14 8.43 18.82
N VAL A 120 6.60 7.98 17.66
CA VAL A 120 6.17 6.69 17.09
C VAL A 120 7.21 5.64 17.44
N CYS A 121 6.84 4.73 18.35
CA CYS A 121 7.57 3.46 18.50
C CYS A 121 7.34 2.67 17.22
N LYS A 122 8.33 2.63 16.32
CA LYS A 122 8.25 1.82 15.11
C LYS A 122 8.10 0.36 15.52
N THR A 123 6.92 -0.21 15.33
CA THR A 123 6.76 -1.65 15.28
C THR A 123 7.74 -2.15 14.22
N LYS A 124 8.63 -3.07 14.59
CA LYS A 124 9.55 -3.70 13.64
C LYS A 124 8.66 -4.39 12.61
N THR A 125 8.49 -3.78 11.44
CA THR A 125 7.90 -4.49 10.30
C THR A 125 8.75 -5.73 10.09
N SER A 126 8.12 -6.90 10.07
CA SER A 126 8.79 -8.14 9.70
C SER A 126 9.57 -7.89 8.43
N LYS A 127 10.87 -8.19 8.42
CA LYS A 127 11.70 -8.01 7.23
C LYS A 127 11.05 -8.85 6.13
N ILE A 128 10.45 -8.19 5.14
CA ILE A 128 9.95 -8.89 3.96
C ILE A 128 11.16 -9.57 3.32
N GLU A 129 11.10 -10.89 3.21
CA GLU A 129 12.20 -11.67 2.65
C GLU A 129 12.50 -11.22 1.23
N LYS A 130 13.79 -11.09 0.94
CA LYS A 130 14.27 -10.71 -0.38
C LYS A 130 14.15 -11.91 -1.30
N LYS A 131 13.22 -11.85 -2.25
CA LYS A 131 13.01 -12.91 -3.24
C LYS A 131 13.82 -12.67 -4.51
N THR A 132 14.28 -13.75 -5.12
CA THR A 132 14.98 -13.69 -6.42
C THR A 132 14.03 -13.20 -7.52
N LYS A 133 14.52 -12.36 -8.44
CA LYS A 133 13.69 -11.75 -9.51
C LYS A 133 13.45 -12.70 -10.69
N TRP A 134 12.88 -13.87 -10.43
CA TRP A 134 12.69 -14.94 -11.43
C TRP A 134 11.92 -14.52 -12.69
N TRP A 135 11.01 -13.55 -12.59
CA TRP A 135 10.26 -13.03 -13.74
C TRP A 135 11.13 -12.43 -14.84
N LYS A 136 12.39 -12.08 -14.56
CA LYS A 136 13.36 -11.64 -15.56
C LYS A 136 13.77 -12.74 -16.54
N LEU A 137 13.60 -14.02 -16.19
CA LEU A 137 13.86 -15.16 -17.10
C LEU A 137 12.93 -15.20 -18.31
N LYS A 138 11.88 -14.37 -18.34
CA LYS A 138 11.07 -14.17 -19.56
C LYS A 138 11.84 -13.49 -20.68
N LYS A 139 12.92 -12.77 -20.36
CA LYS A 139 13.80 -12.16 -21.36
C LYS A 139 14.84 -13.18 -21.78
N GLU A 140 14.97 -13.43 -23.07
CA GLU A 140 15.91 -14.43 -23.61
C GLU A 140 17.35 -14.13 -23.18
N GLU A 141 17.78 -12.86 -23.26
CA GLU A 141 19.10 -12.40 -22.81
C GLU A 141 19.42 -12.79 -21.36
N CYS A 142 18.45 -12.63 -20.45
CA CYS A 142 18.62 -12.99 -19.04
C CYS A 142 18.62 -14.51 -18.83
N CYS A 143 17.88 -15.28 -19.64
CA CYS A 143 17.90 -16.74 -19.58
C CYS A 143 19.23 -17.29 -20.10
N GLU A 144 19.78 -16.74 -21.19
CA GLU A 144 21.10 -17.12 -21.71
C GLU A 144 22.23 -16.79 -20.71
N GLU A 145 22.22 -15.58 -20.14
CA GLU A 145 23.19 -15.19 -19.12
C GLU A 145 23.11 -16.10 -17.89
N PHE A 146 21.88 -16.45 -17.49
CA PHE A 146 21.65 -17.39 -16.38
C PHE A 146 22.21 -18.78 -16.69
N ARG A 147 21.94 -19.34 -17.88
CA ARG A 147 22.52 -20.63 -18.33
C ARG A 147 24.04 -20.60 -18.32
N GLN A 148 24.64 -19.51 -18.83
CA GLN A 148 26.09 -19.37 -18.92
C GLN A 148 26.73 -19.30 -17.53
N LYS A 149 26.21 -18.47 -16.63
CA LYS A 149 26.73 -18.37 -15.26
C LYS A 149 26.51 -19.63 -14.44
N LEU A 150 25.41 -20.35 -14.68
CA LEU A 150 25.17 -21.65 -14.04
C LEU A 150 26.21 -22.68 -14.49
N ARG A 151 26.52 -22.76 -15.79
CA ARG A 151 27.60 -23.63 -16.30
C ARG A 151 28.97 -23.26 -15.72
N GLN A 152 29.25 -21.96 -15.55
CA GLN A 152 30.49 -21.51 -14.91
C GLN A 152 30.56 -21.90 -13.43
N ALA A 153 29.44 -21.76 -12.71
CA ALA A 153 29.35 -22.17 -11.30
C ALA A 153 29.57 -23.67 -11.11
N LEU A 154 29.22 -24.48 -12.11
CA LEU A 154 29.42 -25.93 -12.15
C LEU A 154 30.78 -26.35 -12.76
N GLY A 155 31.76 -25.44 -12.80
CA GLY A 155 33.11 -25.77 -13.29
C GLY A 155 33.19 -26.09 -14.79
N GLY A 156 32.23 -25.61 -15.59
CA GLY A 156 32.17 -25.87 -17.03
C GLY A 156 31.48 -27.19 -17.41
N GLN A 157 30.97 -27.95 -16.43
CA GLN A 157 30.14 -29.12 -16.72
C GLN A 157 28.74 -28.70 -17.19
N VAL A 158 28.20 -29.44 -18.16
CA VAL A 158 26.83 -29.26 -18.69
C VAL A 158 25.80 -29.93 -17.78
N VAL A 159 26.25 -30.81 -16.88
CA VAL A 159 25.42 -31.68 -16.06
C VAL A 159 25.23 -31.04 -14.69
N LEU A 160 23.99 -31.01 -14.20
CA LEU A 160 23.67 -30.57 -12.85
C LEU A 160 24.16 -31.62 -11.84
N PRO A 161 24.58 -31.23 -10.62
CA PRO A 161 24.93 -32.18 -9.57
C PRO A 161 23.84 -33.22 -9.38
N ASP A 162 24.20 -34.45 -9.07
CA ASP A 162 23.20 -35.51 -8.86
C ASP A 162 22.34 -35.28 -7.61
N ASP A 163 22.78 -34.41 -6.70
CA ASP A 163 22.13 -34.09 -5.43
C ASP A 163 21.17 -32.88 -5.52
N TRP A 164 20.02 -32.95 -4.82
CA TRP A 164 19.00 -31.89 -4.83
C TRP A 164 19.48 -30.63 -4.14
N GLU A 165 20.02 -30.74 -2.93
CA GLU A 165 20.41 -29.58 -2.11
C GLU A 165 21.48 -28.74 -2.82
N THR A 166 22.51 -29.42 -3.32
CA THR A 166 23.59 -28.80 -4.07
C THR A 166 23.07 -28.10 -5.34
N THR A 167 22.17 -28.76 -6.09
CA THR A 167 21.60 -28.19 -7.32
C THR A 167 20.70 -27.00 -7.03
N ALA A 168 19.84 -27.11 -6.02
CA ALA A 168 18.93 -26.05 -5.60
C ALA A 168 19.71 -24.83 -5.09
N GLU A 169 20.77 -25.04 -4.31
CA GLU A 169 21.62 -23.96 -3.81
C GLU A 169 22.33 -23.22 -4.96
N VAL A 170 22.95 -23.95 -5.89
CA VAL A 170 23.64 -23.37 -7.04
C VAL A 170 22.68 -22.59 -7.94
N ILE A 171 21.46 -23.10 -8.17
CA ILE A 171 20.40 -22.40 -8.90
C ILE A 171 19.99 -21.11 -8.17
N ARG A 172 19.73 -21.17 -6.87
CA ARG A 172 19.31 -20.01 -6.06
C ARG A 172 20.41 -18.96 -6.03
N GLU A 173 21.66 -19.35 -5.83
CA GLU A 173 22.79 -18.42 -5.77
C GLU A 173 23.04 -17.75 -7.14
N THR A 174 23.02 -18.53 -8.22
CA THR A 174 23.16 -18.00 -9.59
C THR A 174 22.00 -17.07 -9.93
N GLY A 175 20.78 -17.42 -9.53
CA GLY A 175 19.59 -16.59 -9.72
C GLY A 175 19.72 -15.25 -9.00
N ARG A 176 20.19 -15.26 -7.75
CA ARG A 176 20.47 -14.04 -6.98
C ARG A 176 21.54 -13.17 -7.63
N LYS A 177 22.61 -13.78 -8.18
CA LYS A 177 23.72 -13.07 -8.85
C LYS A 177 23.32 -12.46 -10.19
N VAL A 178 22.57 -13.18 -11.03
CA VAL A 178 22.20 -12.74 -12.40
C VAL A 178 20.95 -11.86 -12.38
N LEU A 179 19.88 -12.33 -11.76
CA LEU A 179 18.58 -11.65 -11.81
C LEU A 179 18.47 -10.55 -10.73
N GLY A 180 19.29 -10.67 -9.68
CA GLY A 180 19.22 -9.82 -8.51
C GLY A 180 18.09 -10.23 -7.56
N VAL A 181 18.11 -9.66 -6.37
CA VAL A 181 17.06 -9.83 -5.36
C VAL A 181 16.11 -8.63 -5.33
N SER A 182 14.86 -8.87 -4.96
CA SER A 182 13.91 -7.81 -4.66
C SER A 182 14.39 -7.02 -3.43
N SER A 183 14.13 -5.72 -3.42
CA SER A 183 14.57 -4.83 -2.33
C SER A 183 13.76 -5.03 -1.05
N GLY A 184 12.75 -5.91 -1.04
CA GLY A 184 11.79 -6.08 0.06
C GLY A 184 10.91 -4.85 0.33
N ARG A 185 11.22 -3.70 -0.27
CA ARG A 185 10.37 -2.51 -0.21
C ARG A 185 9.28 -2.63 -1.26
N ARG A 186 8.02 -2.56 -0.81
CA ARG A 186 6.93 -2.13 -1.67
C ARG A 186 7.41 -0.84 -2.32
N LYS A 187 7.41 -0.75 -3.65
CA LYS A 187 7.63 0.53 -4.33
C LYS A 187 6.63 1.46 -3.64
N GLU A 188 7.10 2.52 -2.98
CA GLU A 188 6.21 3.60 -2.57
C GLU A 188 5.44 3.93 -3.84
N ASP A 189 4.13 3.71 -3.79
CA ASP A 189 3.25 4.14 -4.86
C ASP A 189 3.62 5.61 -5.03
N GLN A 190 4.25 5.95 -6.16
CA GLN A 190 4.38 7.35 -6.49
C GLN A 190 2.94 7.82 -6.56
N GLU A 191 2.47 8.51 -5.52
CA GLU A 191 1.08 8.96 -5.31
C GLU A 191 0.55 9.79 -6.50
N THR A 192 1.43 10.01 -7.47
CA THR A 192 1.25 10.85 -8.62
C THR A 192 1.93 10.20 -9.82
N TRP A 193 1.41 9.08 -10.31
CA TRP A 193 1.88 8.38 -11.53
C TRP A 193 1.89 9.26 -12.80
N TRP A 194 1.29 10.46 -12.73
CA TRP A 194 1.29 11.50 -13.75
C TRP A 194 2.31 12.63 -13.46
N TRP A 195 3.11 12.54 -12.41
CA TRP A 195 4.09 13.57 -12.04
C TRP A 195 5.34 13.48 -12.90
N ASN A 196 5.77 14.63 -13.43
CA ASN A 196 7.01 14.76 -14.19
C ASN A 196 7.79 16.00 -13.71
N GLU A 197 9.07 16.08 -14.07
CA GLU A 197 9.96 17.18 -13.69
C GLU A 197 9.44 18.53 -14.22
N GLU A 198 8.80 18.54 -15.39
CA GLU A 198 8.21 19.74 -15.99
C GLU A 198 7.07 20.32 -15.13
N VAL A 199 6.14 19.49 -14.66
CA VAL A 199 5.06 19.92 -13.77
C VAL A 199 5.62 20.42 -12.44
N GLN A 200 6.66 19.78 -11.92
CA GLN A 200 7.32 20.20 -10.69
C GLN A 200 7.93 21.59 -10.82
N ASP A 201 8.71 21.83 -11.88
CA ASP A 201 9.33 23.13 -12.17
C ASP A 201 8.28 24.23 -12.36
N SER A 202 7.22 23.96 -13.12
CA SER A 202 6.12 24.91 -13.30
C SER A 202 5.38 25.24 -11.99
N ILE A 203 5.18 24.27 -11.10
CA ILE A 203 4.61 24.51 -9.76
C ILE A 203 5.56 25.35 -8.91
N GLN A 204 6.88 25.11 -8.98
CA GLN A 204 7.88 25.91 -8.28
C GLN A 204 7.90 27.36 -8.76
N ARG A 205 7.88 27.61 -10.08
CA ARG A 205 7.76 28.96 -10.65
C ARG A 205 6.51 29.69 -10.18
N LYS A 206 5.36 29.01 -10.17
CA LYS A 206 4.10 29.56 -9.61
C LYS A 206 4.25 29.93 -8.12
N ARG A 207 4.93 29.09 -7.32
CA ARG A 207 5.18 29.38 -5.89
C ARG A 207 6.07 30.60 -5.71
N LEU A 208 7.11 30.76 -6.53
CA LEU A 208 7.99 31.93 -6.50
C LEU A 208 7.25 33.22 -6.86
N ALA A 209 6.46 33.21 -7.94
CA ALA A 209 5.63 34.36 -8.32
C ALA A 209 4.59 34.71 -7.25
N LYS A 210 4.01 33.72 -6.58
CA LYS A 210 3.12 33.94 -5.44
C LYS A 210 3.84 34.64 -4.29
N LYS A 211 5.05 34.18 -3.96
CA LYS A 211 5.89 34.80 -2.91
C LYS A 211 6.21 36.26 -3.23
N LYS A 212 6.54 36.58 -4.50
CA LYS A 212 6.75 37.96 -4.96
C LYS A 212 5.49 38.82 -4.83
N TRP A 213 4.33 38.31 -5.27
CA TRP A 213 3.06 39.01 -5.11
C TRP A 213 2.69 39.25 -3.63
N ASP A 214 2.98 38.27 -2.76
CA ASP A 214 2.72 38.40 -1.33
C ASP A 214 3.62 39.44 -0.63
N MET A 215 4.82 39.70 -1.17
CA MET A 215 5.74 40.73 -0.66
C MET A 215 5.36 42.14 -1.14
N ASP A 216 5.25 42.34 -2.45
CA ASP A 216 5.17 43.70 -3.02
C ASP A 216 3.74 44.16 -3.31
N ARG A 217 2.76 43.24 -3.36
CA ARG A 217 1.33 43.46 -3.64
C ARG A 217 1.01 44.32 -4.88
N THR A 218 1.90 44.40 -5.86
CA THR A 218 1.67 45.12 -7.13
C THR A 218 0.71 44.36 -8.05
N GLU A 219 0.01 45.09 -8.94
CA GLU A 219 -0.91 44.47 -9.91
C GLU A 219 -0.15 43.67 -11.00
N GLU A 220 1.07 44.08 -11.32
CA GLU A 220 1.98 43.34 -12.22
C GLU A 220 2.32 41.95 -11.66
N ASN A 221 2.74 41.87 -10.39
CA ASN A 221 3.04 40.59 -9.73
C ASN A 221 1.79 39.71 -9.60
N ARG A 222 0.62 40.34 -9.40
CA ARG A 222 -0.67 39.62 -9.36
C ARG A 222 -1.01 39.02 -10.73
N GLN A 223 -0.76 39.76 -11.80
CA GLN A 223 -1.01 39.29 -13.17
C GLN A 223 -0.04 38.16 -13.55
N GLU A 224 1.25 38.31 -13.25
CA GLU A 224 2.27 37.26 -13.45
C GLU A 224 1.90 35.97 -12.72
N TYR A 225 1.47 36.07 -11.44
CA TYR A 225 1.01 34.92 -10.67
C TYR A 225 -0.22 34.24 -11.30
N LYS A 226 -1.23 35.01 -11.74
CA LYS A 226 -2.45 34.47 -12.39
C LYS A 226 -2.11 33.75 -13.70
N GLU A 227 -1.18 34.28 -14.48
CA GLU A 227 -0.76 33.67 -15.74
C GLU A 227 -0.03 32.35 -15.51
N LEU A 228 0.92 32.33 -14.57
CA LEU A 228 1.60 31.10 -14.16
C LEU A 228 0.64 30.08 -13.56
N GLN A 229 -0.36 30.51 -12.77
CA GLN A 229 -1.40 29.63 -12.26
C GLN A 229 -2.21 28.98 -13.38
N ARG A 230 -2.62 29.75 -14.40
CA ARG A 230 -3.33 29.22 -15.58
C ARG A 230 -2.43 28.29 -16.41
N ARG A 231 -1.13 28.58 -16.50
CA ARG A 231 -0.15 27.76 -17.23
C ARG A 231 0.04 26.41 -16.54
N VAL A 232 0.30 26.41 -15.23
CA VAL A 232 0.39 25.19 -14.41
C VAL A 232 -0.88 24.34 -14.53
N LYS A 233 -2.08 24.96 -14.45
CA LYS A 233 -3.34 24.21 -14.57
C LYS A 233 -3.45 23.50 -15.92
N ARG A 234 -3.03 24.16 -17.01
CA ARG A 234 -3.02 23.58 -18.36
C ARG A 234 -1.99 22.46 -18.50
N GLU A 235 -0.78 22.65 -18.02
CA GLU A 235 0.28 21.64 -18.08
C GLU A 235 -0.08 20.40 -17.27
N VAL A 236 -0.55 20.56 -16.03
CA VAL A 236 -1.04 19.44 -15.22
C VAL A 236 -2.18 18.71 -15.92
N SER A 237 -3.11 19.43 -16.56
CA SER A 237 -4.20 18.80 -17.31
C SER A 237 -3.69 18.00 -18.52
N LYS A 238 -2.73 18.55 -19.28
CA LYS A 238 -2.14 17.90 -20.45
C LYS A 238 -1.37 16.64 -20.06
N VAL A 239 -0.52 16.72 -19.03
CA VAL A 239 0.27 15.58 -18.56
C VAL A 239 -0.65 14.49 -18.03
N LYS A 240 -1.67 14.83 -17.24
CA LYS A 240 -2.69 13.87 -16.80
C LYS A 240 -3.40 13.21 -17.98
N GLN A 241 -3.84 13.99 -18.97
CA GLN A 241 -4.55 13.45 -20.13
C GLN A 241 -3.66 12.49 -20.92
N LYS A 242 -2.43 12.90 -21.24
CA LYS A 242 -1.46 12.05 -21.95
C LYS A 242 -1.19 10.74 -21.21
N THR A 243 -0.98 10.79 -19.90
CA THR A 243 -0.71 9.58 -19.13
C THR A 243 -1.95 8.68 -19.00
N TYR A 244 -3.16 9.26 -18.92
CA TYR A 244 -4.41 8.48 -19.02
C TYR A 244 -4.55 7.82 -20.38
N ASP A 245 -4.27 8.53 -21.48
CA ASP A 245 -4.37 7.99 -22.84
C ASP A 245 -3.39 6.81 -23.04
N GLU A 246 -2.15 6.95 -22.56
CA GLU A 246 -1.14 5.87 -22.55
C GLU A 246 -1.58 4.69 -21.69
N LEU A 247 -2.21 4.96 -20.54
CA LEU A 247 -2.76 3.93 -19.67
C LEU A 247 -3.90 3.17 -20.37
N TYR A 248 -4.87 3.87 -20.97
CA TYR A 248 -5.99 3.25 -21.69
C TYR A 248 -5.51 2.42 -22.88
N THR A 249 -4.57 2.94 -23.67
CA THR A 249 -3.94 2.22 -24.79
C THR A 249 -3.30 0.91 -24.31
N ARG A 250 -2.66 0.90 -23.14
CA ARG A 250 -2.08 -0.31 -22.54
C ARG A 250 -3.16 -1.27 -22.03
N LEU A 251 -4.26 -0.77 -21.50
CA LEU A 251 -5.39 -1.56 -20.98
C LEU A 251 -6.18 -2.27 -22.08
N ASP A 252 -6.20 -1.74 -23.30
CA ASP A 252 -6.80 -2.39 -24.49
C ASP A 252 -6.03 -3.63 -24.97
N THR A 253 -4.86 -3.92 -24.39
CA THR A 253 -4.10 -5.14 -24.67
C THR A 253 -4.54 -6.30 -23.79
N ARG A 254 -4.42 -7.53 -24.29
CA ARG A 254 -4.73 -8.78 -23.54
C ARG A 254 -3.87 -8.94 -22.26
N GLU A 255 -2.73 -8.27 -22.19
CA GLU A 255 -1.88 -8.20 -21.00
C GLU A 255 -2.35 -7.14 -20.00
N GLY A 256 -2.92 -6.02 -20.50
CA GLY A 256 -3.46 -4.91 -19.73
C GLY A 256 -4.77 -5.21 -19.00
N GLU A 257 -5.55 -6.19 -19.45
CA GLU A 257 -6.78 -6.64 -18.76
C GLU A 257 -6.50 -7.04 -17.29
N LYS A 258 -5.36 -7.72 -17.03
CA LYS A 258 -4.93 -8.08 -15.67
C LYS A 258 -4.53 -6.86 -14.84
N ASP A 259 -3.98 -5.84 -15.48
CA ASP A 259 -3.65 -4.57 -14.83
C ASP A 259 -4.92 -3.77 -14.52
N LEU A 260 -5.97 -3.84 -15.35
CA LEU A 260 -7.29 -3.26 -15.07
C LEU A 260 -7.90 -3.85 -13.79
N TYR A 261 -7.94 -5.18 -13.68
CA TYR A 261 -8.44 -5.85 -12.48
C TYR A 261 -7.58 -5.53 -11.24
N ARG A 262 -6.26 -5.36 -11.41
CA ARG A 262 -5.38 -4.92 -10.32
C ARG A 262 -5.70 -3.49 -9.89
N LEU A 263 -5.87 -2.56 -10.83
CA LEU A 263 -6.22 -1.16 -10.58
C LEU A 263 -7.61 -1.04 -9.94
N ALA A 264 -8.58 -1.82 -10.39
CA ALA A 264 -9.92 -1.88 -9.80
C ALA A 264 -9.88 -2.38 -8.35
N ARG A 265 -9.17 -3.48 -8.08
CA ARG A 265 -8.98 -4.00 -6.71
C ARG A 265 -8.12 -3.09 -5.82
N GLN A 266 -7.26 -2.26 -6.41
CA GLN A 266 -6.49 -1.26 -5.68
C GLN A 266 -7.39 -0.10 -5.30
N ARG A 267 -8.16 0.46 -6.25
CA ARG A 267 -9.15 1.51 -5.98
C ARG A 267 -10.23 1.09 -4.98
N ASP A 268 -10.73 -0.14 -5.07
CA ASP A 268 -11.67 -0.69 -4.08
C ASP A 268 -11.05 -0.82 -2.68
N ARG A 269 -9.73 -1.07 -2.58
CA ARG A 269 -9.01 -1.09 -1.30
C ARG A 269 -8.71 0.33 -0.78
N ASP A 270 -8.35 1.24 -1.67
CA ASP A 270 -7.98 2.62 -1.32
C ASP A 270 -9.22 3.46 -0.96
N GLY A 271 -10.40 3.12 -1.49
CA GLY A 271 -11.68 3.73 -1.12
C GLY A 271 -12.30 3.20 0.17
N LYS A 272 -11.65 2.24 0.84
CA LYS A 272 -12.08 1.70 2.13
C LYS A 272 -11.20 2.31 3.22
N ASP A 273 -11.72 3.32 3.93
CA ASP A 273 -11.06 3.99 5.06
C ASP A 273 -10.69 3.03 6.21
N VAL A 274 -11.19 1.79 6.20
CA VAL A 274 -10.89 0.75 7.17
C VAL A 274 -10.62 -0.57 6.44
N GLN A 275 -9.37 -1.05 6.50
CA GLN A 275 -8.93 -2.36 5.98
C GLN A 275 -9.21 -3.51 6.97
N GLN A 276 -10.35 -3.48 7.65
CA GLN A 276 -10.83 -4.63 8.41
C GLN A 276 -12.05 -5.18 7.68
N VAL A 277 -12.10 -6.49 7.50
CA VAL A 277 -13.34 -7.18 7.15
C VAL A 277 -14.28 -7.01 8.34
N ARG A 278 -15.04 -5.92 8.34
CA ARG A 278 -16.01 -5.60 9.41
C ARG A 278 -17.37 -6.22 9.17
N VAL A 279 -17.51 -7.00 8.10
CA VAL A 279 -18.82 -7.47 7.65
C VAL A 279 -18.71 -8.87 7.05
N ILE A 280 -19.35 -9.84 7.69
CA ILE A 280 -19.52 -11.20 7.16
C ILE A 280 -21.01 -11.56 7.20
N LYS A 281 -21.49 -12.35 6.25
CA LYS A 281 -22.88 -12.85 6.31
C LYS A 281 -22.95 -14.12 7.15
N ASP A 282 -23.98 -14.23 7.98
CA ASP A 282 -24.33 -15.48 8.63
C ASP A 282 -24.91 -16.50 7.62
N ARG A 283 -25.26 -17.69 8.11
CA ARG A 283 -25.82 -18.78 7.30
C ARG A 283 -27.14 -18.38 6.61
N ASP A 284 -27.90 -17.49 7.22
CA ASP A 284 -29.20 -17.01 6.74
C ASP A 284 -29.08 -15.75 5.86
N GLY A 285 -27.84 -15.34 5.54
CA GLY A 285 -27.55 -14.20 4.68
C GLY A 285 -27.64 -12.83 5.36
N ARG A 286 -27.81 -12.77 6.69
CA ARG A 286 -27.83 -11.52 7.47
C ARG A 286 -26.42 -11.04 7.74
N VAL A 287 -26.29 -9.72 7.86
CA VAL A 287 -25.01 -9.03 7.90
C VAL A 287 -24.52 -8.90 9.35
N LEU A 288 -23.40 -9.55 9.67
CA LEU A 288 -22.73 -9.49 10.98
C LEU A 288 -21.66 -8.40 10.99
N THR A 289 -21.68 -7.53 12.00
CA THR A 289 -20.80 -6.35 12.07
C THR A 289 -19.91 -6.27 13.32
N SER A 290 -20.13 -7.13 14.33
CA SER A 290 -19.33 -7.16 15.55
C SER A 290 -18.16 -8.14 15.45
N GLU A 291 -17.01 -7.81 16.03
CA GLU A 291 -15.79 -8.63 15.94
C GLU A 291 -15.97 -10.04 16.52
N GLU A 292 -16.70 -10.17 17.64
CA GLU A 292 -17.03 -11.45 18.26
C GLU A 292 -17.93 -12.32 17.38
N SER A 293 -18.92 -11.73 16.69
CA SER A 293 -19.82 -12.47 15.81
C SER A 293 -19.12 -12.92 14.53
N ILE A 294 -18.20 -12.09 14.01
CA ILE A 294 -17.36 -12.42 12.86
C ILE A 294 -16.42 -13.58 13.18
N GLN A 295 -15.76 -13.57 14.35
CA GLN A 295 -14.90 -14.67 14.78
C GLN A 295 -15.68 -15.97 14.99
N ARG A 296 -16.88 -15.89 15.59
CA ARG A 296 -17.75 -17.06 15.76
C ARG A 296 -18.20 -17.64 14.42
N ARG A 297 -18.60 -16.78 13.46
CA ARG A 297 -18.97 -17.20 12.12
C ARG A 297 -17.82 -17.85 11.35
N TRP A 298 -16.59 -17.35 11.53
CA TRP A 298 -15.39 -17.97 10.98
C TRP A 298 -15.14 -19.36 11.56
N LYS A 299 -15.30 -19.50 12.88
CA LYS A 299 -15.18 -20.81 13.56
C LYS A 299 -16.19 -21.80 13.01
N GLU A 300 -17.47 -21.42 12.93
CA GLU A 300 -18.54 -22.26 12.38
C GLU A 300 -18.24 -22.65 10.92
N TYR A 301 -17.81 -21.70 10.08
CA TYR A 301 -17.48 -21.95 8.68
C TYR A 301 -16.37 -23.00 8.53
N PHE A 302 -15.29 -22.87 9.31
CA PHE A 302 -14.16 -23.81 9.21
C PHE A 302 -14.46 -25.15 9.89
N GLU A 303 -15.25 -25.19 10.96
CA GLU A 303 -15.71 -26.45 11.55
C GLU A 303 -16.59 -27.23 10.57
N GLU A 304 -17.48 -26.56 9.83
CA GLU A 304 -18.25 -27.21 8.76
C GLU A 304 -17.32 -27.64 7.60
N LEU A 305 -16.47 -26.75 7.09
CA LEU A 305 -15.60 -27.04 5.94
C LEU A 305 -14.62 -28.19 6.19
N MET A 306 -14.10 -28.29 7.42
CA MET A 306 -13.09 -29.29 7.78
C MET A 306 -13.71 -30.63 8.21
N ASN A 307 -14.98 -30.64 8.62
CA ASN A 307 -15.69 -31.84 9.08
C ASN A 307 -16.78 -32.33 8.11
N GLU A 308 -17.11 -31.55 7.06
CA GLU A 308 -17.78 -32.10 5.88
C GLU A 308 -16.81 -33.08 5.23
N GLU A 309 -17.02 -34.37 5.53
CA GLU A 309 -16.56 -35.47 4.68
C GLU A 309 -17.16 -35.21 3.29
N ASN A 310 -16.42 -34.48 2.45
CA ASN A 310 -16.58 -34.59 1.02
C ASN A 310 -16.58 -36.08 0.71
N GLU A 311 -17.49 -36.54 -0.16
CA GLU A 311 -17.38 -37.86 -0.81
C GLU A 311 -16.11 -37.87 -1.65
N ARG A 312 -14.94 -37.88 -1.00
CA ARG A 312 -13.75 -38.47 -1.60
C ARG A 312 -14.19 -39.89 -1.87
N GLU A 313 -14.09 -40.31 -3.13
CA GLU A 313 -14.16 -41.73 -3.48
C GLU A 313 -13.47 -42.49 -2.36
N LYS A 314 -14.25 -43.26 -1.58
CA LYS A 314 -13.70 -44.10 -0.53
C LYS A 314 -12.61 -44.87 -1.24
N ARG A 315 -11.35 -44.61 -0.89
CA ARG A 315 -10.25 -45.47 -1.33
C ARG A 315 -10.72 -46.86 -0.92
N VAL A 316 -10.92 -47.72 -1.91
CA VAL A 316 -11.42 -49.07 -1.69
C VAL A 316 -10.40 -49.73 -0.77
N GLU A 317 -10.73 -49.80 0.52
CA GLU A 317 -9.96 -50.57 1.49
C GLU A 317 -10.14 -52.03 1.09
N GLY A 318 -9.10 -52.59 0.46
CA GLY A 318 -9.15 -53.92 -0.14
C GLY A 318 -8.58 -54.03 -1.55
N VAL A 319 -7.87 -53.03 -2.08
CA VAL A 319 -6.97 -53.29 -3.21
C VAL A 319 -5.76 -54.03 -2.65
N ASN A 320 -5.65 -55.32 -2.97
CA ASN A 320 -4.42 -56.07 -2.78
C ASN A 320 -3.28 -55.24 -3.35
N SER A 321 -2.29 -54.86 -2.53
CA SER A 321 -1.06 -54.24 -2.99
C SER A 321 -0.38 -55.23 -3.94
N VAL A 322 -0.69 -55.14 -5.23
CA VAL A 322 0.09 -55.82 -6.25
C VAL A 322 1.43 -55.10 -6.21
N GLU A 323 2.51 -55.80 -5.86
CA GLU A 323 3.87 -55.34 -6.08
C GLU A 323 4.09 -55.18 -7.58
N GLN A 324 3.54 -54.10 -8.13
CA GLN A 324 3.71 -53.74 -9.50
C GLN A 324 5.05 -53.00 -9.56
N LYS A 325 6.02 -53.58 -10.25
CA LYS A 325 7.29 -52.90 -10.52
C LYS A 325 6.97 -51.58 -11.19
N VAL A 326 7.25 -50.47 -10.50
CA VAL A 326 7.09 -49.13 -11.05
C VAL A 326 8.13 -48.98 -12.16
N ASP A 327 7.66 -48.75 -13.39
CA ASP A 327 8.55 -48.49 -14.51
C ASP A 327 9.34 -47.20 -14.27
N LYS A 328 10.62 -47.19 -14.69
CA LYS A 328 11.47 -46.01 -14.58
C LYS A 328 10.89 -44.85 -15.39
N ILE A 329 10.83 -43.67 -14.76
CA ILE A 329 10.40 -42.44 -15.40
C ILE A 329 11.34 -42.13 -16.56
N ARG A 330 10.76 -41.87 -17.74
CA ARG A 330 11.52 -41.59 -18.97
C ARG A 330 11.76 -40.09 -19.16
N LYS A 331 12.88 -39.73 -19.79
CA LYS A 331 13.20 -38.33 -20.16
C LYS A 331 12.07 -37.68 -20.97
N ASP A 332 11.38 -38.44 -21.82
CA ASP A 332 10.26 -37.94 -22.63
C ASP A 332 9.03 -37.54 -21.80
N GLU A 333 8.79 -38.23 -20.69
CA GLU A 333 7.69 -37.94 -19.77
C GLU A 333 7.97 -36.63 -19.04
N VAL A 334 9.18 -36.47 -18.52
CA VAL A 334 9.64 -35.22 -17.88
C VAL A 334 9.58 -34.05 -18.86
N ARG A 335 10.05 -34.25 -20.10
CA ARG A 335 9.98 -33.21 -21.15
C ARG A 335 8.54 -32.81 -21.47
N LYS A 336 7.62 -33.77 -21.57
CA LYS A 336 6.18 -33.50 -21.78
C LYS A 336 5.57 -32.79 -20.58
N ALA A 337 5.92 -33.18 -19.35
CA ALA A 337 5.43 -32.56 -18.13
C ALA A 337 5.87 -31.08 -18.04
N LEU A 338 7.16 -30.79 -18.23
CA LEU A 338 7.69 -29.42 -18.23
C LEU A 338 7.02 -28.52 -19.28
N LYS A 339 6.73 -29.06 -20.47
CA LYS A 339 5.99 -28.33 -21.52
C LYS A 339 4.54 -28.02 -21.11
N ARG A 340 3.86 -28.93 -20.40
CA ARG A 340 2.46 -28.75 -19.96
C ARG A 340 2.31 -27.82 -18.75
N MET A 341 3.35 -27.69 -17.91
CA MET A 341 3.30 -26.85 -16.72
C MET A 341 3.13 -25.37 -17.06
N LYS A 342 2.25 -24.67 -16.32
CA LYS A 342 1.98 -23.23 -16.51
C LYS A 342 3.04 -22.39 -15.80
N SER A 343 3.55 -21.37 -16.48
CA SER A 343 4.43 -20.35 -15.89
C SER A 343 3.64 -19.34 -15.05
N GLY A 344 4.27 -18.70 -14.08
CA GLY A 344 3.68 -17.69 -13.19
C GLY A 344 2.84 -18.28 -12.05
N LYS A 345 3.13 -19.52 -11.64
CA LYS A 345 2.56 -20.14 -10.45
C LYS A 345 3.36 -19.76 -9.20
N ALA A 346 2.75 -19.93 -8.02
CA ALA A 346 3.44 -19.75 -6.76
C ALA A 346 4.62 -20.73 -6.68
N VAL A 347 5.76 -20.25 -6.19
CA VAL A 347 6.92 -21.09 -5.86
C VAL A 347 6.64 -21.84 -4.56
N GLY A 348 7.18 -23.06 -4.46
CA GLY A 348 7.14 -23.84 -3.23
C GLY A 348 8.16 -23.33 -2.21
N PRO A 349 8.39 -24.09 -1.12
CA PRO A 349 9.41 -23.78 -0.13
C PRO A 349 10.83 -23.73 -0.73
N ASP A 350 11.04 -24.40 -1.86
CA ASP A 350 12.30 -24.39 -2.62
C ASP A 350 12.69 -23.02 -3.22
N ASP A 351 11.76 -22.07 -3.35
CA ASP A 351 11.89 -20.78 -4.06
C ASP A 351 12.37 -20.92 -5.52
N ILE A 352 12.13 -22.07 -6.17
CA ILE A 352 12.53 -22.36 -7.56
C ILE A 352 11.29 -22.50 -8.45
N PRO A 353 10.98 -21.51 -9.32
CA PRO A 353 9.83 -21.60 -10.21
C PRO A 353 10.09 -22.50 -11.43
N VAL A 354 9.01 -22.98 -12.04
CA VAL A 354 9.02 -23.78 -13.28
C VAL A 354 9.79 -23.12 -14.43
N GLU A 355 9.81 -21.79 -14.46
CA GLU A 355 10.57 -20.98 -15.42
C GLU A 355 12.06 -21.30 -15.41
N VAL A 356 12.63 -21.66 -14.26
CA VAL A 356 14.03 -22.07 -14.14
C VAL A 356 14.25 -23.37 -14.89
N TRP A 357 13.44 -24.39 -14.62
CA TRP A 357 13.54 -25.70 -15.27
C TRP A 357 13.31 -25.61 -16.79
N LYS A 358 12.37 -24.76 -17.22
CA LYS A 358 12.16 -24.47 -18.64
C LYS A 358 13.34 -23.72 -19.27
N CYS A 359 13.95 -22.78 -18.54
CA CYS A 359 15.16 -22.11 -19.00
C CYS A 359 16.32 -23.11 -19.10
N LEU A 360 16.48 -24.08 -18.20
CA LEU A 360 17.60 -25.03 -18.26
C LEU A 360 17.50 -26.09 -19.38
N GLY A 361 16.31 -26.36 -19.91
CA GLY A 361 16.13 -27.23 -21.07
C GLY A 361 16.54 -28.68 -20.78
N GLU A 362 17.37 -29.27 -21.66
CA GLU A 362 17.77 -30.68 -21.54
C GLU A 362 18.54 -31.00 -20.25
N ALA A 363 19.37 -30.08 -19.75
CA ALA A 363 20.08 -30.29 -18.47
C ALA A 363 19.11 -30.49 -17.30
N ALA A 364 17.97 -29.78 -17.30
CA ALA A 364 16.92 -29.99 -16.32
C ALA A 364 16.18 -31.31 -16.52
N VAL A 365 15.94 -31.73 -17.77
CA VAL A 365 15.31 -33.02 -18.07
C VAL A 365 16.16 -34.17 -17.55
N GLU A 366 17.47 -34.14 -17.77
CA GLU A 366 18.39 -35.19 -17.31
C GLU A 366 18.44 -35.27 -15.78
N PHE A 367 18.62 -34.12 -15.12
CA PHE A 367 18.65 -34.04 -13.67
C PHE A 367 17.34 -34.49 -13.02
N LEU A 368 16.19 -33.94 -13.46
CA LEU A 368 14.88 -34.30 -12.89
C LEU A 368 14.56 -35.78 -13.12
N THR A 369 14.95 -36.35 -14.27
CA THR A 369 14.76 -37.79 -14.52
C THR A 369 15.61 -38.64 -13.57
N SER A 370 16.88 -38.28 -13.33
CA SER A 370 17.75 -38.96 -12.37
C SER A 370 17.18 -38.85 -10.95
N LEU A 371 16.79 -37.64 -10.54
CA LEU A 371 16.24 -37.34 -9.24
C LEU A 371 14.95 -38.12 -8.96
N PHE A 372 13.96 -38.06 -9.87
CA PHE A 372 12.68 -38.74 -9.66
C PHE A 372 12.83 -40.26 -9.60
N ASN A 373 13.69 -40.85 -10.44
CA ASN A 373 13.95 -42.28 -10.37
C ASN A 373 14.66 -42.66 -9.06
N ARG A 374 15.55 -41.81 -8.54
CA ARG A 374 16.18 -42.04 -7.23
C ARG A 374 15.17 -41.99 -6.09
N VAL A 375 14.24 -41.03 -6.11
CA VAL A 375 13.16 -40.95 -5.12
C VAL A 375 12.25 -42.18 -5.20
N LEU A 376 11.96 -42.69 -6.39
CA LEU A 376 11.20 -43.93 -6.56
C LEU A 376 11.95 -45.17 -6.06
N GLU A 377 13.28 -45.23 -6.22
CA GLU A 377 14.10 -46.36 -5.76
C GLU A 377 14.40 -46.30 -4.25
N SER A 378 14.57 -45.11 -3.68
CA SER A 378 14.93 -44.90 -2.28
C SER A 378 13.74 -44.73 -1.34
N GLU A 379 12.56 -44.46 -1.89
CA GLU A 379 11.33 -44.05 -1.18
C GLU A 379 11.53 -42.84 -0.26
N LYS A 380 12.61 -42.06 -0.45
CA LYS A 380 12.94 -40.87 0.34
C LYS A 380 12.83 -39.62 -0.52
N MET A 381 12.02 -38.68 -0.05
CA MET A 381 11.86 -37.36 -0.67
C MET A 381 12.95 -36.40 -0.15
N PRO A 382 13.37 -35.38 -0.93
CA PRO A 382 14.22 -34.32 -0.39
C PRO A 382 13.57 -33.64 0.82
N GLU A 383 14.33 -33.39 1.88
CA GLU A 383 13.81 -32.82 3.14
C GLU A 383 13.10 -31.48 2.92
N GLU A 384 13.61 -30.62 2.02
CA GLU A 384 12.98 -29.34 1.65
C GLU A 384 11.55 -29.49 1.07
N TRP A 385 11.18 -30.67 0.56
CA TRP A 385 9.84 -30.91 0.00
C TRP A 385 8.85 -31.45 1.04
N GLU A 386 9.32 -31.85 2.22
CA GLU A 386 8.49 -32.27 3.35
C GLU A 386 8.02 -31.08 4.22
N GLU A 387 8.67 -29.92 4.09
CA GLU A 387 8.23 -28.69 4.75
C GLU A 387 6.89 -28.19 4.17
N VAL A 388 5.81 -28.39 4.94
CA VAL A 388 4.46 -27.92 4.59
C VAL A 388 4.40 -26.39 4.68
N CYS A 389 3.95 -25.76 3.59
CA CYS A 389 3.67 -24.31 3.49
C CYS A 389 2.53 -23.82 4.41
#